data_AF-C7IY47-F1
#
_entry.id   AF-C7IY47-F1
#
_cell.length_a   1.000
_cell.length_b   1.000
_cell.length_c   1.000
_cell.angle_alpha   90.00
_cell.angle_beta   90.00
_cell.angle_gamma   90.00
#
_symmetry.space_group_name_H-M   'P 1'
#
loop_
_entity.id
_entity.type
_entity.pdbx_description
1 polymer ?
#
loop_
_entity_poly.entity_id
_entity_poly.type
_entity_poly.pdbx_seq_one_letter_code
_entity_poly.pdbx_strand_id
1 'polypeptide(L)'
;RFSDSTSILKAWSNNRYKSVEHRVMTNATTERYSVAYFLCPSYDSPIGTCREPSPYKAFTFGEYRRRVQEDVKKTGKKTGLSNFLV
;
A
#
# COMPACT_ATOMS: atom_id res chain seq x y z
N ARG A 1 7.65 9.58 -9.41
CA ARG A 1 7.54 9.74 -7.95
C ARG A 1 6.73 8.56 -7.43
N PHE A 2 7.29 7.70 -6.57
CA PHE A 2 6.52 6.68 -5.84
C PHE A 2 5.71 7.39 -4.75
N SER A 3 4.79 8.27 -5.15
CA SER A 3 3.94 9.00 -4.22
C SER A 3 3.02 7.99 -3.53
N ASP A 4 3.18 7.89 -2.21
CA ASP A 4 2.17 7.43 -1.27
C ASP A 4 1.63 6.00 -1.50
N SER A 5 2.54 5.03 -1.56
CA SER A 5 2.16 3.61 -1.37
C SER A 5 1.98 3.34 0.12
N THR A 6 0.88 3.82 0.70
CA THR A 6 0.53 3.50 2.08
C THR A 6 0.35 1.98 2.20
N SER A 7 1.13 1.32 3.05
CA SER A 7 1.15 -0.14 3.16
C SER A 7 -0.12 -0.69 3.81
N ILE A 8 -0.55 -1.88 3.39
CA ILE A 8 -1.66 -2.60 4.00
C ILE A 8 -1.39 -2.88 5.49
N LEU A 9 -0.11 -3.07 5.86
CA LEU A 9 0.32 -3.24 7.25
C LEU A 9 -0.01 -2.00 8.11
N LYS A 10 0.12 -0.79 7.57
CA LYS A 10 -0.24 0.44 8.29
C LYS A 10 -1.74 0.46 8.62
N ALA A 11 -2.61 0.12 7.68
CA ALA A 11 -4.05 0.02 7.93
C ALA A 11 -4.39 -1.07 8.97
N TRP A 12 -3.82 -2.27 8.80
CA TRP A 12 -4.05 -3.38 9.73
C TRP A 12 -3.62 -3.06 11.17
N SER A 13 -2.53 -2.31 11.33
CA SER A 13 -1.98 -1.92 12.64
C SER A 13 -2.65 -0.71 13.29
N ASN A 14 -3.75 -0.19 12.72
CA ASN A 14 -4.39 1.05 13.16
C ASN A 14 -3.41 2.24 13.23
N ASN A 15 -2.61 2.44 12.17
CA ASN A 15 -1.58 3.47 12.07
C ASN A 15 -0.41 3.36 13.06
N ARG A 16 -0.29 2.26 13.82
CA ARG A 16 0.86 2.02 14.72
C ARG A 16 2.17 1.86 13.94
N TYR A 17 2.14 1.14 12.81
CA TYR A 17 3.29 1.02 11.92
C TYR A 17 3.23 2.04 10.79
N LYS A 18 4.37 2.68 10.52
CA LYS A 18 4.51 3.67 9.45
C LYS A 18 5.02 3.00 8.17
N SER A 19 4.43 3.35 7.03
CA SER A 19 4.99 3.02 5.72
C SER A 19 6.05 4.07 5.39
N VAL A 20 7.28 3.65 5.10
CA VAL A 20 8.41 4.55 4.84
C VAL A 20 8.64 4.66 3.34
N GLU A 21 8.78 5.89 2.86
CA GLU A 21 9.17 6.15 1.48
C GLU A 21 10.62 5.71 1.25
N HIS A 22 10.84 4.94 0.19
CA HIS A 22 12.16 4.53 -0.24
C HIS A 22 12.34 4.90 -1.71
N ARG A 23 13.56 5.31 -2.08
CA ARG A 23 13.96 5.60 -3.45
C ARG A 23 15.30 4.94 -3.75
N VAL A 24 15.46 4.53 -5.00
CA VAL A 24 16.74 4.07 -5.54
C VAL A 24 17.28 5.17 -6.43
N MET A 25 18.57 5.49 -6.26
CA MET A 25 19.29 6.45 -7.08
C MET A 25 20.28 5.72 -7.98
N THR A 26 20.42 6.19 -9.22
CA THR A 26 21.40 5.66 -10.17
C THR A 26 22.81 6.12 -9.81
N ASN A 27 23.80 5.27 -10.07
CA ASN A 27 25.21 5.62 -10.00
C ASN A 27 25.78 5.65 -11.43
N ALA A 28 26.55 6.68 -11.77
CA ALA A 28 27.12 6.87 -13.11
C ALA A 28 28.33 5.96 -13.41
N THR A 29 28.98 5.41 -12.38
CA THR A 29 30.26 4.71 -12.51
C THR A 29 30.19 3.23 -12.17
N THR A 30 29.10 2.75 -11.56
CA THR A 30 29.02 1.37 -11.08
C THR A 30 27.59 0.84 -11.15
N GLU A 31 27.45 -0.37 -11.65
CA GLU A 31 26.17 -1.08 -11.74
C GLU A 31 25.74 -1.60 -10.36
N ARG A 32 24.42 -1.59 -10.10
CA ARG A 32 23.82 -2.13 -8.87
C ARG A 32 22.64 -3.03 -9.24
N TYR A 33 22.71 -4.28 -8.81
CA TYR A 33 21.63 -5.24 -8.95
C TYR A 33 20.94 -5.47 -7.61
N SER A 34 19.61 -5.62 -7.63
CA SER A 34 18.82 -5.97 -6.46
C SER A 34 17.56 -6.72 -6.87
N VAL A 35 17.15 -7.69 -6.07
CA VAL A 35 15.87 -8.40 -6.22
C VAL A 35 14.96 -8.01 -5.07
N ALA A 36 13.73 -7.62 -5.38
CA ALA A 36 12.72 -7.29 -4.38
C ALA A 36 11.69 -8.43 -4.27
N TYR A 37 11.36 -8.82 -3.05
CA TYR A 37 10.29 -9.75 -2.74
C TYR A 37 9.22 -9.05 -1.91
N PHE A 38 7.95 -9.26 -2.26
CA PHE A 38 6.81 -8.67 -1.56
C PHE A 38 5.93 -9.78 -0.99
N LEU A 39 5.80 -9.81 0.33
CA LEU A 39 4.83 -10.67 1.00
C LEU A 39 3.49 -9.93 1.09
N CYS A 40 2.46 -10.53 0.53
CA CYS A 40 1.11 -9.99 0.50
C CYS A 40 0.13 -10.98 1.16
N PRO A 41 -0.93 -10.49 1.83
CA PRO A 41 -2.01 -11.35 2.33
C PRO A 41 -2.74 -12.08 1.19
N SER A 42 -3.55 -13.08 1.55
CA SER A 42 -4.50 -13.68 0.60
C SER A 42 -5.55 -12.63 0.16
N TYR A 43 -6.16 -12.82 -1.01
CA TYR A 43 -7.15 -11.90 -1.55
C TYR A 43 -8.35 -11.70 -0.62
N ASP A 44 -8.78 -12.77 0.05
CA ASP A 44 -9.92 -12.74 0.98
C ASP A 44 -9.53 -12.29 2.39
N SER A 45 -8.25 -11.98 2.62
CA SER A 45 -7.81 -11.53 3.94
C SER A 45 -8.45 -10.18 4.28
N PRO A 46 -9.19 -10.08 5.41
CA PRO A 46 -9.76 -8.84 5.85
C PRO A 46 -8.65 -7.89 6.33
N ILE A 47 -8.71 -6.66 5.85
CA ILE A 47 -7.90 -5.53 6.24
C ILE A 47 -8.83 -4.54 6.96
N GLY A 48 -8.54 -4.29 8.22
CA GLY A 48 -9.40 -3.49 9.07
C GLY A 48 -8.90 -3.54 10.50
N THR A 49 -9.61 -2.81 11.35
CA THR A 49 -9.27 -2.53 12.74
C THR A 49 -9.06 -3.81 13.54
N CYS A 50 -7.88 -3.93 14.14
CA CYS A 50 -7.66 -4.82 15.28
C CYS A 50 -8.15 -4.18 16.60
N ARG A 51 -8.49 -2.87 16.60
CA ARG A 51 -8.93 -2.05 17.73
C ARG A 51 -9.71 -0.83 17.27
N GLU A 52 -10.79 -0.50 17.99
CA GLU A 52 -11.58 0.73 17.81
C GLU A 52 -11.06 1.91 18.65
N PRO A 53 -11.20 3.17 18.18
CA PRO A 53 -11.74 3.58 16.87
C PRO A 53 -10.71 3.42 15.74
N SER A 54 -11.20 3.13 14.53
CA SER A 54 -10.34 2.99 13.35
C SER A 54 -10.54 4.08 12.32
N PRO A 55 -9.45 4.58 11.70
CA PRO A 55 -9.55 5.54 10.62
C PRO A 55 -9.91 4.88 9.28
N TYR A 56 -9.97 3.54 9.20
CA TYR A 56 -10.26 2.83 7.97
C TYR A 56 -11.56 2.01 8.09
N LYS A 57 -12.42 2.06 7.08
CA LYS A 57 -13.51 1.08 6.93
C LYS A 57 -12.93 -0.31 6.73
N ALA A 58 -13.69 -1.37 7.03
CA ALA A 58 -13.27 -2.73 6.73
C ALA A 58 -13.28 -2.98 5.21
N PHE A 59 -12.26 -3.68 4.69
CA PHE A 59 -12.15 -4.11 3.30
C PHE A 59 -11.28 -5.38 3.21
N THR A 60 -11.22 -6.03 2.05
CA THR A 60 -10.28 -7.15 1.82
C THR A 60 -9.06 -6.71 1.01
N PHE A 61 -7.96 -7.48 1.10
CA PHE A 61 -6.80 -7.21 0.27
C PHE A 61 -7.13 -7.26 -1.24
N GLY A 62 -8.04 -8.14 -1.66
CA GLY A 62 -8.54 -8.21 -3.02
C GLY A 62 -9.28 -6.95 -3.46
N GLU A 63 -10.13 -6.38 -2.60
CA GLU A 63 -10.81 -5.11 -2.86
C GLU A 63 -9.82 -3.95 -3.01
N TYR A 64 -8.81 -3.88 -2.13
CA TYR A 64 -7.73 -2.91 -2.25
C TYR A 64 -7.02 -3.02 -3.60
N ARG A 65 -6.61 -4.23 -4.00
CA ARG A 65 -5.93 -4.45 -5.29
C ARG A 65 -6.79 -4.04 -6.47
N ARG A 66 -8.07 -4.38 -6.47
CA ARG A 66 -9.02 -3.99 -7.53
C ARG A 66 -9.16 -2.47 -7.61
N ARG A 67 -9.33 -1.79 -6.48
CA ARG A 67 -9.41 -0.31 -6.45
C ARG A 67 -8.14 0.36 -6.97
N VAL A 68 -6.97 -0.11 -6.57
CA VAL A 68 -5.70 0.42 -7.09
C VAL A 68 -5.60 0.24 -8.61
N GLN A 69 -6.05 -0.90 -9.15
CA GLN A 69 -6.08 -1.11 -10.61
C GLN A 69 -7.07 -0.18 -11.31
N GLU A 70 -8.27 0.02 -10.75
CA GLU A 70 -9.27 0.96 -11.27
C GLU A 70 -8.74 2.40 -11.29
N ASP A 71 -8.08 2.83 -10.21
CA ASP A 71 -7.53 4.18 -10.07
C ASP A 71 -6.43 4.44 -11.09
N VAL A 72 -5.52 3.48 -11.27
CA VAL A 72 -4.46 3.58 -12.29
C VAL A 72 -5.05 3.64 -13.69
N LYS A 73 -6.08 2.84 -13.98
CA LYS A 73 -6.76 2.87 -15.28
C LYS A 73 -7.46 4.21 -15.54
N LYS A 74 -8.08 4.80 -14.52
CA LYS A 74 -8.86 6.04 -14.67
C LYS A 74 -8.02 7.31 -14.63
N THR A 75 -7.01 7.36 -13.76
CA THR A 75 -6.29 8.59 -13.41
C THR A 75 -4.80 8.52 -13.71
N GLY A 76 -4.28 7.34 -14.05
CA GLY A 76 -2.83 7.09 -14.16
C GLY A 76 -2.10 7.09 -12.81
N LYS A 77 -2.80 7.28 -11.69
CA LYS A 77 -2.21 7.40 -10.34
C LYS A 77 -2.72 6.31 -9.41
N LYS A 78 -1.87 5.93 -8.43
CA LYS A 78 -2.24 5.03 -7.33
C LYS A 78 -2.70 5.88 -6.15
N THR A 79 -3.99 5.85 -5.82
CA THR A 79 -4.55 6.60 -4.68
C THR A 79 -4.31 5.89 -3.34
N GLY A 80 -4.21 4.55 -3.35
CA GLY A 80 -3.86 3.76 -2.18
C GLY A 80 -5.00 3.67 -1.14
N LEU A 81 -4.67 3.92 0.14
CA LEU A 81 -5.59 3.70 1.27
C LEU A 81 -6.62 4.83 1.47
N SER A 82 -6.48 5.97 0.79
CA SER A 82 -7.38 7.12 0.97
C SER A 82 -8.84 6.79 0.61
N ASN A 83 -9.05 5.84 -0.30
CA ASN A 83 -10.38 5.33 -0.67
C ASN A 83 -11.09 4.55 0.45
N PHE A 84 -10.37 4.24 1.53
CA PHE A 84 -10.84 3.40 2.64
C PHE A 84 -10.88 4.14 3.97
N LEU A 85 -10.60 5.45 3.99
CA LEU A 85 -10.79 6.27 5.18
C LEU A 85 -12.30 6.41 5.50
N VAL A 86 -12.62 6.53 6.79
CA VAL A 86 -13.95 6.91 7.30
C VAL A 86 -14.07 8.42 7.36
#